data_AF-A0A3B8MN72-F1
#
_entry.id   AF-A0A3B8MN72-F1
#
_cell.length_a   1.000
_cell.length_b   1.000
_cell.length_c   1.000
_cell.angle_alpha   90.00
_cell.angle_beta   90.00
_cell.angle_gamma   90.00
#
_symmetry.space_group_name_H-M   'P 1'
#
loop_
_entity.id
_entity.type
_entity.pdbx_description
1 polymer ?
#
loop_
_entity_poly.entity_id
_entity_poly.type
_entity_poly.pdbx_seq_one_letter_code
_entity_poly.pdbx_strand_id
1 'polypeptide(L)'
;MRASGAFLNLGSLSVAEQATAQAAINTLDLAISNVAQVRGDLGAFQNRMVFSLSNQENSEENVTQSESGIRDADFAMEVGEFTTAQILSQSSTALLAQANALPQNAVTLLG
;
A
#
# COMPACT_ATOMS: atom_id res chain seq x y z
N MET A 1 30.85 -9.31 10.20
CA MET A 1 32.00 -10.19 9.88
C MET A 1 33.27 -9.51 10.39
N ARG A 2 33.96 -10.09 11.39
CA ARG A 2 35.23 -9.56 11.91
C ARG A 2 36.38 -10.37 11.31
N ALA A 3 37.50 -9.72 11.02
CA ALA A 3 38.69 -10.37 10.46
C ALA A 3 39.30 -11.43 11.41
N SER A 4 39.09 -11.28 12.72
CA SER A 4 39.46 -12.28 13.74
C SER A 4 38.23 -13.05 14.25
N GLY A 5 38.33 -14.38 14.28
CA GLY A 5 37.27 -15.31 14.71
C GLY A 5 37.29 -16.62 13.91
N ALA A 6 36.52 -17.63 14.34
CA ALA A 6 36.52 -18.98 13.74
C ALA A 6 36.08 -19.05 12.26
N PHE A 7 35.43 -17.99 11.76
CA PHE A 7 34.86 -17.95 10.41
C PHE A 7 35.82 -17.41 9.33
N LEU A 8 36.62 -16.37 9.63
CA LEU A 8 37.56 -15.78 8.67
C LEU A 8 39.03 -15.98 9.08
N ASN A 9 39.31 -16.05 10.39
CA ASN A 9 40.61 -16.33 11.02
C ASN A 9 41.85 -15.71 10.33
N LEU A 10 41.75 -14.44 9.91
CA LEU A 10 42.83 -13.73 9.23
C LEU A 10 43.84 -13.07 10.20
N GLY A 11 43.58 -13.16 11.51
CA GLY A 11 44.35 -12.44 12.53
C GLY A 11 45.74 -13.01 12.82
N SER A 12 46.00 -14.28 12.50
CA SER A 12 47.28 -14.96 12.72
C SER A 12 48.05 -15.22 11.42
N LEU A 13 47.68 -14.53 10.32
CA LEU A 13 48.25 -14.77 9.01
C LEU A 13 49.63 -14.11 8.90
N SER A 14 50.63 -14.85 8.40
CA SER A 14 52.00 -14.36 8.23
C SER A 14 52.52 -14.61 6.81
N VAL A 15 53.18 -13.60 6.23
CA VAL A 15 53.79 -13.65 4.89
C VAL A 15 55.32 -13.62 4.96
N ALA A 16 55.88 -13.83 6.17
CA ALA A 16 57.32 -13.72 6.39
C ALA A 16 58.12 -14.86 5.73
N GLU A 17 57.54 -16.05 5.61
CA GLU A 17 58.17 -17.21 4.98
C GLU A 17 57.36 -17.69 3.76
N GLN A 18 58.04 -18.30 2.78
CA GLN A 18 57.39 -18.79 1.56
C GLN A 18 56.25 -19.78 1.85
N ALA A 19 56.45 -20.69 2.81
CA ALA A 19 55.44 -21.68 3.19
C ALA A 19 54.22 -21.02 3.86
N THR A 20 54.44 -20.04 4.76
CA THR A 20 53.35 -19.33 5.44
C THR A 20 52.61 -18.40 4.49
N ALA A 21 53.31 -17.78 3.53
CA ALA A 21 52.72 -16.98 2.46
C ALA A 21 51.79 -17.81 1.55
N GLN A 22 52.18 -19.04 1.19
CA GLN A 22 51.33 -19.90 0.36
C GLN A 22 50.06 -20.34 1.12
N ALA A 23 50.18 -20.67 2.41
CA ALA A 23 49.03 -20.97 3.27
C ALA A 23 48.13 -19.74 3.48
N ALA A 24 48.71 -18.55 3.52
CA ALA A 24 48.00 -17.30 3.66
C ALA A 24 47.07 -17.00 2.47
N ILE A 25 47.55 -17.24 1.24
CA ILE A 25 46.76 -17.06 0.02
C ILE A 25 45.52 -17.96 0.05
N ASN A 26 45.69 -19.25 0.35
CA ASN A 26 44.58 -20.20 0.43
C ASN A 26 43.52 -19.79 1.47
N THR A 27 43.97 -19.27 2.62
CA THR A 27 43.08 -18.80 3.70
C THR A 27 42.30 -17.55 3.26
N LEU A 28 42.95 -16.63 2.55
CA LEU A 28 42.31 -15.43 2.01
C LEU A 28 41.28 -15.77 0.93
N ASP A 29 41.58 -16.72 0.03
CA ASP A 29 40.63 -17.17 -1.00
C ASP A 29 39.36 -17.77 -0.39
N LEU A 30 39.51 -18.60 0.65
CA LEU A 30 38.38 -19.13 1.41
C LEU A 30 37.58 -18.02 2.10
N ALA A 31 38.26 -17.04 2.71
CA ALA A 31 37.61 -15.90 3.33
C ALA A 31 36.82 -15.06 2.31
N ILE A 32 37.40 -14.80 1.14
CA ILE A 32 36.74 -14.06 0.04
C ILE A 32 35.51 -14.83 -0.45
N SER A 33 35.64 -16.14 -0.65
CA SER A 33 34.53 -17.01 -1.08
C SER A 33 33.36 -16.99 -0.09
N ASN A 34 33.64 -17.10 1.21
CA ASN A 34 32.63 -17.01 2.26
C ASN A 34 31.91 -15.65 2.26
N VAL A 35 32.67 -14.55 2.18
CA VAL A 35 32.07 -13.20 2.13
C VAL A 35 31.25 -13.01 0.85
N ALA A 36 31.69 -13.57 -0.27
CA ALA A 36 30.94 -13.56 -1.52
C ALA A 36 29.63 -14.36 -1.42
N GLN A 37 29.65 -15.53 -0.78
CA GLN A 37 28.46 -16.35 -0.56
C GLN A 37 27.43 -15.60 0.30
N VAL A 38 27.83 -15.05 1.45
CA VAL A 38 26.92 -14.29 2.31
C VAL A 38 26.36 -13.06 1.60
N ARG A 39 27.16 -12.38 0.78
CA ARG A 39 26.67 -11.27 -0.07
C ARG A 39 25.66 -11.75 -1.12
N GLY A 40 25.89 -12.92 -1.72
CA GLY A 40 24.95 -13.57 -2.64
C GLY A 40 23.61 -13.86 -1.96
N ASP A 41 23.64 -14.45 -0.76
CA ASP A 41 22.44 -14.75 0.02
C ASP A 41 21.68 -13.47 0.39
N LEU A 42 22.38 -12.42 0.84
CA LEU A 42 21.77 -11.11 1.10
C LEU A 42 21.15 -10.51 -0.17
N GLY A 43 21.79 -10.67 -1.33
CA GLY A 43 21.24 -10.23 -2.62
C GLY A 43 19.98 -11.02 -3.01
N ALA A 44 19.94 -12.33 -2.74
CA ALA A 44 18.75 -13.15 -2.95
C ALA A 44 17.60 -12.73 -2.03
N PHE A 45 17.88 -12.47 -0.75
CA PHE A 45 16.88 -11.95 0.20
C PHE A 45 16.35 -10.58 -0.23
N GLN A 46 17.22 -9.68 -0.68
CA GLN A 46 16.80 -8.37 -1.21
C GLN A 46 15.90 -8.53 -2.44
N ASN A 47 16.26 -9.37 -3.41
CA ASN A 47 15.41 -9.63 -4.59
C ASN A 47 14.03 -10.19 -4.20
N ARG A 48 13.98 -11.13 -3.26
CA ARG A 48 12.71 -11.66 -2.73
C ARG A 48 11.90 -10.57 -2.03
N MET A 49 12.55 -9.68 -1.26
CA MET A 49 11.89 -8.58 -0.58
C MET A 49 11.29 -7.58 -1.58
N VAL A 50 12.05 -7.20 -2.61
CA VAL A 50 11.58 -6.31 -3.69
C VAL A 50 10.40 -6.94 -4.44
N PHE A 51 10.47 -8.23 -4.75
CA PHE A 51 9.34 -8.95 -5.38
C PHE A 51 8.10 -8.96 -4.48
N SER A 52 8.27 -9.28 -3.19
CA SER A 52 7.16 -9.26 -2.22
C SER A 52 6.54 -7.87 -2.08
N LEU A 53 7.38 -6.82 -2.07
CA LEU A 53 6.95 -5.44 -1.99
C LEU A 53 6.12 -5.06 -3.21
N SER A 54 6.60 -5.34 -4.43
CA SER A 54 5.84 -5.05 -5.66
C SER A 54 4.49 -5.77 -5.71
N ASN A 55 4.43 -6.99 -5.17
CA ASN A 55 3.18 -7.72 -5.07
C ASN A 55 2.22 -7.11 -4.03
N GLN A 56 2.76 -6.65 -2.90
CA GLN A 56 1.98 -5.91 -1.89
C GLN A 56 1.44 -4.59 -2.43
N GLU A 57 2.27 -3.78 -3.11
CA GLU A 57 1.83 -2.52 -3.74
C GLU A 57 0.70 -2.75 -4.73
N ASN A 58 0.80 -3.76 -5.59
CA ASN A 58 -0.28 -4.14 -6.50
C ASN A 58 -1.55 -4.58 -5.76
N SER A 59 -1.41 -5.32 -4.66
CA SER A 59 -2.56 -5.72 -3.84
C SER A 59 -3.21 -4.53 -3.14
N GLU A 60 -2.42 -3.59 -2.62
CA GLU A 60 -2.91 -2.35 -2.00
C GLU A 60 -3.64 -1.47 -3.00
N GLU A 61 -3.11 -1.32 -4.21
CA GLU A 61 -3.77 -0.61 -5.32
C GLU A 61 -5.13 -1.24 -5.64
N ASN A 62 -5.18 -2.57 -5.82
CA ASN A 62 -6.41 -3.29 -6.11
C ASN A 62 -7.46 -3.17 -4.99
N VAL A 63 -7.02 -3.24 -3.72
CA VAL A 63 -7.91 -3.08 -2.56
C VAL A 63 -8.42 -1.64 -2.46
N THR A 64 -7.56 -0.64 -2.68
CA THR A 64 -7.94 0.77 -2.66
C THR A 64 -8.91 1.10 -3.78
N GLN A 65 -8.69 0.57 -4.99
CA GLN A 65 -9.63 0.72 -6.11
C GLN A 65 -10.98 0.06 -5.83
N SER A 66 -10.98 -1.14 -5.24
CA SER A 66 -12.21 -1.83 -4.85
C SER A 66 -12.96 -1.05 -3.76
N GLU A 67 -12.24 -0.51 -2.78
CA GLU A 67 -12.81 0.29 -1.71
C GLU A 67 -13.39 1.62 -2.22
N SER A 68 -12.67 2.33 -3.09
CA SER A 68 -13.19 3.53 -3.77
C SER A 68 -14.46 3.19 -4.54
N GLY A 69 -14.48 2.10 -5.29
CA GLY A 69 -15.67 1.68 -6.04
C GLY A 69 -16.88 1.41 -5.15
N ILE A 70 -16.68 0.78 -3.99
CA ILE A 70 -17.77 0.56 -3.01
C ILE A 70 -18.22 1.88 -2.40
N ARG A 71 -17.28 2.71 -1.90
CA ARG A 71 -17.60 4.00 -1.28
C ARG A 71 -18.30 4.95 -2.24
N ASP A 72 -17.85 5.02 -3.49
CA ASP A 72 -18.44 5.89 -4.50
C ASP A 72 -19.85 5.41 -4.90
N ALA A 73 -20.08 4.10 -4.97
CA ALA A 73 -21.40 3.53 -5.24
C ALA A 73 -22.38 3.80 -4.08
N ASP A 74 -21.94 3.60 -2.84
CA ASP A 74 -22.74 3.87 -1.64
C ASP A 74 -23.03 5.37 -1.51
N PHE A 75 -22.04 6.23 -1.78
CA PHE A 75 -22.21 7.68 -1.77
C PHE A 75 -23.20 8.13 -2.86
N ALA A 76 -23.12 7.58 -4.07
CA ALA A 76 -24.07 7.89 -5.13
C ALA A 76 -25.51 7.50 -4.76
N MET A 77 -25.69 6.36 -4.09
CA MET A 77 -27.01 5.93 -3.61
C MET A 77 -27.56 6.88 -2.54
N GLU A 78 -26.78 7.16 -1.50
CA GLU A 78 -27.18 8.05 -0.40
C GLU A 78 -27.48 9.48 -0.90
N VAL A 79 -26.64 10.03 -1.78
CA VAL A 79 -26.87 11.36 -2.37
C VAL A 79 -28.12 11.37 -3.25
N GLY A 80 -28.40 10.27 -3.97
CA GLY A 80 -29.63 10.12 -4.74
C GLY A 80 -30.88 10.11 -3.87
N GLU A 81 -30.87 9.35 -2.78
CA GLU A 81 -31.97 9.31 -1.81
C GLU A 81 -32.13 10.66 -1.10
N PHE A 82 -31.04 11.26 -0.63
CA PHE A 82 -31.04 12.59 0.00
C PHE A 82 -31.59 13.67 -0.95
N THR A 83 -31.15 13.68 -2.21
CA THR A 83 -31.64 14.62 -3.22
C THR A 83 -33.13 14.41 -3.49
N THR A 84 -33.56 13.15 -3.60
CA THR A 84 -34.97 12.80 -3.81
C THR A 84 -35.84 13.25 -2.64
N ALA A 85 -35.39 13.01 -1.40
CA ALA A 85 -36.07 13.48 -0.19
C ALA A 85 -36.13 15.02 -0.12
N GLN A 86 -35.05 15.71 -0.48
CA GLN A 86 -35.00 17.17 -0.53
C GLN A 86 -35.99 17.74 -1.57
N ILE A 87 -36.05 17.15 -2.76
CA ILE A 87 -37.01 17.53 -3.81
C ILE A 87 -38.43 17.27 -3.33
N LEU A 88 -38.72 16.10 -2.75
CA LEU A 88 -40.04 15.78 -2.18
C LEU A 88 -40.48 16.77 -1.12
N SER A 89 -39.58 17.19 -0.23
CA SER A 89 -39.88 18.20 0.79
C SER A 89 -40.20 19.56 0.16
N GLN A 90 -39.40 20.02 -0.82
CA GLN A 90 -39.68 21.27 -1.54
C GLN A 90 -40.99 21.19 -2.33
N SER A 91 -41.23 20.11 -3.07
CA SER A 91 -42.47 19.88 -3.80
C SER A 91 -43.67 19.82 -2.86
N SER A 92 -43.56 19.19 -1.69
CA SER A 92 -44.63 19.15 -0.69
C SER A 92 -44.96 20.56 -0.20
N THR A 93 -43.96 21.40 0.08
CA THR A 93 -44.22 22.80 0.46
C THR A 93 -44.83 23.64 -0.66
N ALA A 94 -44.38 23.47 -1.91
CA ALA A 94 -44.95 24.17 -3.06
C ALA A 94 -46.36 23.69 -3.40
N LEU A 95 -46.62 22.38 -3.31
CA LEU A 95 -47.94 21.78 -3.51
C LEU A 95 -48.91 22.17 -2.40
N LEU A 96 -48.48 22.24 -1.14
CA LEU A 96 -49.31 22.76 -0.05
C LEU A 96 -49.66 24.24 -0.26
N ALA A 97 -48.72 25.06 -0.74
CA ALA A 97 -49.00 26.45 -1.09
C ALA A 97 -50.02 26.55 -2.24
N GLN A 98 -49.88 25.71 -3.28
CA GLN A 98 -50.82 25.62 -4.40
C GLN A 98 -52.21 25.13 -3.95
N ALA A 99 -52.26 24.11 -3.09
CA ALA A 99 -53.49 23.53 -2.57
C ALA A 99 -54.23 24.47 -1.61
N ASN A 100 -53.54 25.36 -0.90
CA ASN A 100 -54.17 26.41 -0.08
C ASN A 100 -54.69 27.58 -0.92
N ALA A 101 -54.09 27.88 -2.08
CA ALA A 101 -54.54 28.96 -2.96
C ALA A 101 -55.84 28.61 -3.73
N LEU A 102 -56.05 27.33 -4.08
CA LEU A 102 -57.26 26.85 -4.75
C LEU A 102 -58.57 27.14 -3.99
N PRO A 103 -58.72 26.78 -2.70
CA PRO A 103 -59.95 27.03 -1.95
C PRO A 103 -60.18 28.52 -1.71
N GLN A 104 -59.13 29.33 -1.57
CA GLN A 104 -59.27 30.78 -1.43
C GLN A 104 -59.95 31.40 -2.67
N ASN A 105 -59.55 30.96 -3.88
CA ASN A 105 -60.17 31.39 -5.13
C ASN A 105 -61.61 30.89 -5.29
N ALA A 106 -61.95 29.72 -4.75
CA ALA A 106 -63.31 29.19 -4.78
C ALA A 106 -64.26 29.99 -3.88
N VAL A 107 -63.79 30.48 -2.74
CA VAL A 107 -64.60 31.35 -1.85
C VAL A 107 -64.84 32.72 -2.50
N THR A 108 -63.89 33.26 -3.29
CA THR A 108 -64.08 34.50 -4.05
C THR A 108 -65.08 34.38 -5.21
N LEU A 109 -65.41 33.15 -5.65
CA LEU A 109 -66.43 32.89 -6.67
C LEU A 109 -67.83 32.64 -6.06
N LEU A 110 -67.92 32.54 -4.73
CA LEU A 110 -69.15 32.26 -3.97
C LEU A 110 -69.66 33.47 -3.18
N GLY A 111 -68.84 34.51 -3.00
CA GLY A 111 -69.21 35.80 -2.40
C GLY A 111 -69.28 36.91 -3.44
#